data_AF-A0A4R0XWQ6-F1
#
_entry.id   AF-A0A4R0XWQ6-F1
#
_cell.length_a   1.000
_cell.length_b   1.000
_cell.length_c   1.000
_cell.angle_alpha   90.00
_cell.angle_beta   90.00
_cell.angle_gamma   90.00
#
_symmetry.space_group_name_H-M   'P 1'
#
loop_
_entity.id
_entity.type
_entity.pdbx_description
1 polymer ?
#
loop_
_entity_poly.entity_id
_entity_poly.type
_entity_poly.pdbx_seq_one_letter_code
_entity_poly.pdbx_strand_id
1 'polypeptide(L)'
;MDWATLFIHDTTWTFAAEITIRVILMFSMIMIFLRLTGKRGIRQLSIFELAIILSLGSIAGDPMFTEDLPLIQALLIMSIVITLYRLTTWLMMKYQPFEDLIEGKSLYIVEDGMLVLDKIKRGKMSHDEFFAEMRQQGIEHLGQVRAGLLETDGNFSILLFKPDEIRYGLPLFPKQYQQTTQVEPKTYYACMHCGYVDYIFKPDQKCSRCQSCRWAKALNSQMLR
;
A
#
# COMPACT_ATOMS: atom_id res chain seq x y z
N MET A 1 6.13 -19.32 46.33
CA MET A 1 6.68 -18.26 45.47
C MET A 1 6.38 -16.95 46.16
N ASP A 2 7.43 -16.29 46.62
CA ASP A 2 7.30 -15.07 47.40
C ASP A 2 6.99 -13.91 46.45
N TRP A 3 5.70 -13.61 46.28
CA TRP A 3 5.22 -12.62 45.30
C TRP A 3 5.85 -11.24 45.50
N ALA A 4 6.25 -10.89 46.74
CA ALA A 4 6.97 -9.66 47.03
C ALA A 4 8.39 -9.64 46.42
N THR A 5 9.09 -10.78 46.38
CA THR A 5 10.38 -10.89 45.68
C THR A 5 10.22 -10.93 44.15
N LEU A 6 9.04 -11.30 43.65
CA LEU A 6 8.74 -11.28 42.22
C LEU A 6 8.41 -9.85 41.73
N PHE A 7 7.78 -9.02 42.59
CA PHE A 7 7.34 -7.67 42.24
C PHE A 7 8.23 -6.53 42.79
N ILE A 8 9.00 -6.77 43.85
CA ILE A 8 9.71 -5.75 44.64
C ILE A 8 11.13 -6.25 44.99
N HIS A 9 11.79 -6.98 44.09
CA HIS A 9 13.22 -7.21 44.26
C HIS A 9 13.99 -5.96 43.81
N ASP A 10 14.86 -5.45 44.69
CA ASP A 10 15.86 -4.40 44.44
C ASP A 10 15.38 -3.04 43.90
N THR A 11 14.08 -2.75 43.99
CA THR A 11 13.53 -1.44 43.59
C THR A 11 13.74 -0.40 44.69
N THR A 12 14.94 0.15 44.79
CA THR A 12 15.21 1.28 45.70
C THR A 12 14.43 2.51 45.22
N TRP A 13 13.92 3.34 46.14
CA TRP A 13 13.20 4.59 45.79
C TRP A 13 14.01 5.51 44.88
N THR A 14 15.35 5.48 44.99
CA THR A 14 16.28 6.21 44.12
C THR A 14 16.28 5.67 42.69
N PHE A 15 16.30 4.34 42.52
CA PHE A 15 16.21 3.69 41.23
C PHE A 15 14.85 3.94 40.56
N ALA A 16 13.76 3.88 41.33
CA ALA A 16 12.43 4.21 40.82
C ALA A 16 12.32 5.68 40.36
N ALA A 17 12.92 6.62 41.10
CA ALA A 17 12.98 8.03 40.70
C ALA A 17 13.83 8.23 39.44
N GLU A 18 14.96 7.53 39.33
CA GLU A 18 15.82 7.58 38.15
C GLU A 18 15.09 7.04 36.90
N ILE A 19 14.45 5.88 36.99
CA ILE A 19 13.62 5.33 35.91
C ILE A 19 12.55 6.34 35.51
N THR A 20 11.86 6.96 36.48
CA THR A 20 10.80 7.93 36.21
C THR A 20 11.32 9.11 35.37
N ILE A 21 12.50 9.65 35.72
CA ILE A 21 13.14 10.73 34.96
C ILE A 21 13.54 10.26 33.55
N ARG A 22 14.19 9.09 33.45
CA ARG A 22 14.56 8.46 32.17
C ARG A 22 13.32 8.32 31.27
N VAL A 23 12.24 7.77 31.80
CA VAL A 23 10.97 7.56 31.07
C VAL A 23 10.38 8.88 30.58
N ILE A 24 10.29 9.90 31.45
CA ILE A 24 9.72 11.20 31.09
C ILE A 24 10.54 11.87 29.97
N LEU A 25 11.87 11.81 30.04
CA LEU A 25 12.75 12.38 29.02
C LEU A 25 12.61 11.67 27.68
N MET A 26 12.65 10.33 27.67
CA MET A 26 12.54 9.53 26.46
C MET A 26 11.16 9.66 25.82
N PHE A 27 10.09 9.65 26.62
CA PHE A 27 8.74 9.92 26.16
C PHE A 27 8.60 11.31 25.54
N SER A 28 9.17 12.34 26.19
CA SER A 28 9.17 13.70 25.65
C SER A 28 9.87 13.78 24.29
N MET A 29 10.98 13.04 24.11
CA MET A 29 11.69 12.97 22.83
C MET A 29 10.85 12.31 21.72
N ILE A 30 10.18 11.19 22.03
CA ILE A 30 9.26 10.54 21.08
C ILE A 30 8.13 11.49 20.70
N MET A 31 7.54 12.20 21.68
CA MET A 31 6.49 13.17 21.43
C MET A 31 6.97 14.34 20.56
N ILE A 32 8.20 14.81 20.75
CA ILE A 32 8.83 15.82 19.88
C ILE A 32 8.96 15.26 18.45
N PHE A 33 9.47 14.04 18.29
CA PHE A 33 9.59 13.41 16.97
C PHE A 33 8.23 13.28 16.27
N LEU A 34 7.22 12.72 16.94
CA LEU A 34 5.87 12.59 16.37
C LEU A 34 5.28 13.94 15.97
N ARG A 35 5.52 14.99 16.75
CA ARG A 35 5.08 16.35 16.42
C ARG A 35 5.83 16.92 15.20
N LEU A 36 7.09 16.56 15.00
CA LEU A 36 7.91 16.98 13.86
C LEU A 36 7.55 16.26 12.55
N THR A 37 7.03 15.03 12.63
CA THR A 37 6.43 14.28 11.51
C THR A 37 5.15 14.94 10.99
N GLY A 38 4.51 15.79 11.81
CA GLY A 38 3.34 16.59 11.43
C GLY A 38 2.01 15.97 11.86
N LYS A 39 0.90 16.50 11.33
CA LYS A 39 -0.47 16.06 11.68
C LYS A 39 -1.01 14.98 10.75
N ARG A 40 -0.19 14.01 10.36
CA ARG A 40 -0.62 12.87 9.54
C ARG A 40 -1.24 11.81 10.46
N GLY A 41 -2.43 11.31 10.10
CA GLY A 41 -3.03 10.20 10.84
C GLY A 41 -2.20 8.93 10.69
N ILE A 42 -2.31 7.98 11.62
CA ILE A 42 -1.53 6.71 11.59
C ILE A 42 -1.68 5.96 10.25
N ARG A 43 -2.88 6.02 9.64
CA ARG A 43 -3.18 5.40 8.34
C ARG A 43 -2.55 6.11 7.13
N GLN A 44 -2.00 7.31 7.32
CA GLN A 44 -1.39 8.13 6.27
C GLN A 44 0.14 8.16 6.38
N LEU A 45 0.73 7.41 7.31
CA LEU A 45 2.17 7.31 7.46
C LEU A 45 2.74 6.42 6.35
N SER A 46 3.83 6.87 5.73
CA SER A 46 4.53 6.02 4.77
C SER A 46 5.21 4.84 5.48
N ILE A 47 5.49 3.77 4.74
CA ILE A 47 6.19 2.58 5.27
C ILE A 47 7.55 2.99 5.87
N PHE A 48 8.20 3.98 5.24
CA PHE A 48 9.44 4.59 5.73
C PHE A 48 9.27 5.27 7.10
N GLU A 49 8.23 6.08 7.27
CA GLU A 49 7.93 6.74 8.55
C GLU A 49 7.63 5.72 9.65
N LEU A 50 6.88 4.67 9.33
CA LEU A 50 6.59 3.57 10.26
C LEU A 50 7.87 2.87 10.72
N ALA A 51 8.79 2.57 9.80
CA ALA A 51 10.07 1.94 10.14
C ALA A 51 10.90 2.79 11.11
N ILE A 52 10.91 4.13 10.95
CA ILE A 52 11.60 5.04 11.85
C ILE A 52 10.94 5.09 13.23
N ILE A 53 9.61 5.15 13.30
CA ILE A 53 8.87 5.14 14.59
C ILE A 53 9.21 3.86 15.36
N LEU A 54 9.17 2.70 14.70
CA LEU A 54 9.51 1.42 15.32
C LEU A 54 10.97 1.38 15.80
N SER A 55 11.90 1.89 14.98
CA SER A 55 13.32 1.98 15.34
C SER A 55 13.55 2.89 16.55
N LEU A 56 12.90 4.05 16.58
CA LEU A 56 12.98 4.99 17.70
C LEU A 56 12.38 4.41 18.98
N GLY A 57 11.29 3.64 18.88
CA GLY A 57 10.73 2.91 20.02
C GLY A 57 11.74 1.95 20.65
N SER A 58 12.48 1.21 19.82
CA SER A 58 13.56 0.33 20.29
C SER A 58 14.70 1.11 20.95
N ILE A 59 15.23 2.13 20.27
CA ILE A 59 16.32 2.98 20.78
C ILE A 59 15.91 3.65 22.10
N ALA A 60 14.64 4.02 22.22
CA ALA A 60 14.13 4.68 23.40
C ALA A 60 13.96 3.73 24.59
N GLY A 61 13.63 2.46 24.35
CA GLY A 61 13.46 1.45 25.38
C GLY A 61 14.76 1.14 26.12
N ASP A 62 15.88 0.98 25.40
CA ASP A 62 17.18 0.58 25.97
C ASP A 62 17.60 1.41 27.21
N PRO A 63 17.70 2.75 27.18
CA PRO A 63 18.08 3.55 28.34
C PRO A 63 17.02 3.60 29.46
N MET A 64 15.77 3.20 29.18
CA MET A 64 14.70 3.19 30.19
C MET A 64 14.83 2.00 31.14
N PHE A 65 15.41 0.89 30.67
CA PHE A 65 15.57 -0.35 31.46
C PHE A 65 17.01 -0.61 31.89
N THR A 66 18.00 -0.10 31.16
CA THR A 66 19.42 -0.36 31.43
C THR A 66 20.09 0.80 32.15
N GLU A 67 20.43 0.61 33.42
CA GLU A 67 21.14 1.61 34.25
C GLU A 67 22.48 2.04 33.64
N ASP A 68 23.24 1.07 33.12
CA ASP A 68 24.58 1.26 32.58
C ASP A 68 24.64 2.08 31.30
N LEU A 69 23.49 2.34 30.65
CA LEU A 69 23.43 3.12 29.43
C LEU A 69 23.29 4.61 29.75
N PRO A 70 24.26 5.47 29.40
CA PRO A 70 24.15 6.90 29.64
C PRO A 70 23.02 7.53 28.81
N LEU A 71 22.09 8.23 29.47
CA LEU A 71 20.97 8.94 28.82
C LEU A 71 21.41 9.87 27.69
N ILE A 72 22.56 10.53 27.85
CA ILE A 72 23.08 11.46 26.83
C ILE A 72 23.37 10.77 25.50
N GLN A 73 23.78 9.50 25.52
CA GLN A 73 24.03 8.73 24.30
C GLN A 73 22.73 8.45 23.57
N ALA A 74 21.68 8.06 24.28
CA ALA A 74 20.36 7.83 23.70
C ALA A 74 19.75 9.13 23.14
N LEU A 75 19.87 10.24 23.88
CA LEU A 75 19.42 11.56 23.41
C LEU A 75 20.16 11.99 22.13
N LEU A 76 21.47 11.76 22.07
CA LEU A 76 22.29 12.07 20.89
C LEU A 76 21.88 11.21 19.69
N ILE A 77 21.73 9.90 19.86
CA ILE A 77 21.30 8.97 18.81
C ILE A 77 19.92 9.38 18.27
N MET A 78 18.94 9.57 19.15
CA MET A 78 17.60 10.01 18.74
C MET A 78 17.63 11.35 18.04
N SER A 79 18.39 12.33 18.54
CA SER A 79 18.52 13.65 17.90
C SER A 79 19.11 13.53 16.48
N ILE A 80 20.09 12.65 16.27
CA ILE A 80 20.66 12.37 14.95
C ILE A 80 19.60 11.73 14.04
N VAL A 81 18.87 10.71 14.52
CA VAL A 81 17.81 10.05 13.74
C VAL A 81 16.72 11.04 13.34
N ILE A 82 16.27 11.91 14.26
CA ILE A 82 15.30 12.97 13.98
C ILE A 82 15.84 13.94 12.92
N THR A 83 17.12 14.33 13.02
CA THR A 83 17.77 15.23 12.06
C THR A 83 17.87 14.58 10.68
N LEU A 84 18.27 13.31 10.61
CA LEU A 84 18.32 12.53 9.38
C LEU A 84 16.94 12.36 8.76
N TYR A 85 15.91 12.06 9.56
CA TYR A 85 14.53 12.02 9.08
C TYR A 85 14.15 13.35 8.41
N ARG A 86 14.39 14.48 9.09
CA ARG A 86 14.09 15.81 8.53
C ARG A 86 14.88 16.10 7.25
N LEU A 87 16.15 15.71 7.19
CA LEU A 87 16.99 15.87 6.01
C LEU A 87 16.46 15.02 4.84
N THR A 88 16.14 13.76 5.09
CA THR A 88 15.56 12.85 4.09
C THR A 88 14.23 13.38 3.58
N THR A 89 13.31 13.81 4.45
CA THR A 89 12.02 14.39 4.04
C THR A 89 12.21 15.67 3.23
N TRP A 90 13.16 16.53 3.62
CA TRP A 90 13.48 17.73 2.84
C TRP A 90 14.07 17.38 1.47
N LEU A 91 14.93 16.36 1.38
CA LEU A 91 15.48 15.86 0.11
C LEU A 91 14.38 15.27 -0.78
N MET A 92 13.43 14.52 -0.22
CA MET A 92 12.28 13.98 -0.95
C MET A 92 11.45 15.11 -1.56
N MET A 93 11.11 16.13 -0.76
CA MET A 93 10.36 17.30 -1.26
C MET A 93 11.10 18.11 -2.33
N LYS A 94 12.44 18.08 -2.34
CA LYS A 94 13.25 18.84 -3.30
C LYS A 94 13.55 18.06 -4.58
N TYR A 95 13.66 16.73 -4.50
CA TYR A 95 14.11 15.87 -5.60
C TYR A 95 13.16 14.69 -5.82
N GLN A 96 12.31 14.79 -6.84
CA GLN A 96 11.39 13.72 -7.24
C GLN A 96 12.05 12.33 -7.38
N PRO A 97 13.25 12.19 -7.99
CA PRO A 97 13.88 10.87 -8.09
C PRO A 97 14.27 10.26 -6.75
N PHE A 98 14.45 11.08 -5.71
CA PHE A 98 14.78 10.63 -4.37
C PHE A 98 13.51 10.20 -3.60
N GLU A 99 12.40 10.93 -3.78
CA GLU A 99 11.07 10.48 -3.32
C GLU A 99 10.69 9.14 -3.96
N ASP A 100 10.81 9.02 -5.28
CA ASP A 100 10.52 7.79 -6.02
C ASP A 100 11.41 6.60 -5.58
N LEU A 101 12.62 6.87 -5.05
CA LEU A 101 13.53 5.84 -4.54
C LEU A 101 13.15 5.37 -3.13
N ILE A 102 12.73 6.30 -2.26
CA ILE A 102 12.44 6.01 -0.84
C ILE A 102 11.00 5.57 -0.64
N GLU A 103 10.03 6.31 -1.18
CA GLU A 103 8.60 6.03 -1.02
C GLU A 103 8.03 5.26 -2.22
N GLY A 104 8.71 5.28 -3.37
CA GLY A 104 8.19 4.66 -4.59
C GLY A 104 7.32 5.62 -5.40
N LYS A 105 6.72 5.12 -6.47
CA LYS A 105 5.74 5.88 -7.27
C LYS A 105 4.46 5.10 -7.43
N SER A 106 3.33 5.80 -7.43
CA SER A 106 2.06 5.19 -7.81
C SER A 106 2.09 4.75 -9.29
N LEU A 107 1.49 3.61 -9.56
CA LEU A 107 1.50 2.98 -10.88
C LEU A 107 0.07 2.83 -11.38
N TYR A 108 -0.23 3.41 -12.54
CA TYR A 108 -1.46 3.10 -13.26
C TYR A 108 -1.46 1.61 -13.66
N ILE A 109 -2.46 0.88 -13.18
CA ILE A 109 -2.71 -0.53 -13.51
C ILE A 109 -3.88 -0.68 -14.47
N VAL A 110 -4.88 0.19 -14.37
CA VAL A 110 -6.00 0.26 -15.33
C VAL A 110 -6.15 1.67 -15.85
N GLU A 111 -6.31 1.78 -17.16
CA GLU A 111 -6.65 3.02 -17.86
C GLU A 111 -7.77 2.71 -18.85
N ASP A 112 -8.87 3.46 -18.76
CA ASP A 112 -10.05 3.35 -19.63
C ASP A 112 -10.60 1.92 -19.80
N GLY A 113 -10.69 1.20 -18.68
CA GLY A 113 -11.18 -0.18 -18.64
C GLY A 113 -10.22 -1.24 -19.19
N MET A 114 -8.97 -0.88 -19.46
CA MET A 114 -7.93 -1.77 -19.96
C MET A 114 -6.74 -1.85 -19.01
N LEU A 115 -6.13 -3.04 -18.92
CA LEU A 115 -4.95 -3.28 -18.09
C LEU A 115 -3.69 -2.67 -18.73
N VAL A 116 -2.84 -2.02 -17.94
CA VAL A 116 -1.56 -1.44 -18.37
C VAL A 116 -0.44 -2.49 -18.20
N LEU A 117 -0.26 -3.31 -19.24
CA LEU A 117 0.60 -4.51 -19.20
C LEU A 117 2.06 -4.24 -18.77
N ASP A 118 2.66 -3.15 -19.25
CA ASP A 118 4.06 -2.82 -18.95
C ASP A 118 4.28 -2.47 -17.48
N LYS A 119 3.25 -1.94 -16.81
CA LYS A 119 3.30 -1.55 -15.39
C LYS A 119 2.98 -2.73 -14.47
N ILE A 120 2.07 -3.62 -14.86
CA ILE A 120 1.75 -4.85 -14.11
C ILE A 120 2.98 -5.76 -13.99
N LYS A 121 3.74 -5.95 -15.08
CA LYS A 121 5.00 -6.74 -15.03
C LYS A 121 6.05 -6.14 -14.10
N ARG A 122 6.10 -4.81 -13.98
CA ARG A 122 7.03 -4.10 -13.10
C ARG A 122 6.56 -4.08 -11.63
N GLY A 123 5.25 -4.05 -11.41
CA GLY A 123 4.62 -3.97 -10.08
C GLY A 123 4.65 -5.26 -9.26
N LYS A 124 5.31 -6.33 -9.72
CA LYS A 124 5.39 -7.66 -9.06
C LYS A 124 4.03 -8.25 -8.63
N MET A 125 2.94 -7.79 -9.22
CA MET A 125 1.59 -8.15 -8.81
C MET A 125 0.93 -9.09 -9.82
N SER A 126 0.22 -10.08 -9.31
CA SER A 126 -0.53 -11.02 -10.15
C SER A 126 -1.88 -10.44 -10.61
N HIS A 127 -2.39 -10.93 -11.74
CA HIS A 127 -3.74 -10.55 -12.19
C HIS A 127 -4.82 -10.95 -11.18
N ASP A 128 -4.62 -12.05 -10.47
CA ASP A 128 -5.60 -12.60 -9.53
C ASP A 128 -5.73 -11.75 -8.27
N GLU A 129 -4.60 -11.23 -7.77
CA GLU A 129 -4.56 -10.28 -6.65
C GLU A 129 -5.24 -8.96 -7.02
N PHE A 130 -4.91 -8.42 -8.19
CA PHE A 130 -5.58 -7.23 -8.73
C PHE A 130 -7.11 -7.44 -8.85
N PHE A 131 -7.55 -8.57 -9.41
CA PHE A 131 -8.98 -8.87 -9.51
C PHE A 131 -9.64 -9.09 -8.15
N ALA A 132 -8.92 -9.63 -7.16
CA ALA A 132 -9.44 -9.77 -5.81
C ALA A 132 -9.75 -8.41 -5.17
N GLU A 133 -8.85 -7.45 -5.30
CA GLU A 133 -9.03 -6.09 -4.78
C GLU A 133 -10.20 -5.37 -5.46
N MET A 134 -10.31 -5.47 -6.79
CA MET A 134 -11.47 -4.91 -7.50
C MET A 134 -12.79 -5.54 -7.06
N ARG A 135 -12.82 -6.86 -6.82
CA ARG A 135 -14.02 -7.56 -6.31
C ARG A 135 -14.38 -7.12 -4.89
N GLN A 136 -13.40 -6.89 -4.01
CA GLN A 136 -13.64 -6.36 -2.66
C GLN A 136 -14.30 -4.98 -2.71
N GLN A 137 -14.00 -4.19 -3.74
CA GLN A 137 -14.59 -2.87 -4.00
C GLN A 137 -15.96 -2.94 -4.72
N GLY A 138 -16.49 -4.15 -4.95
CA GLY A 138 -17.79 -4.35 -5.60
C GLY A 138 -17.78 -4.14 -7.12
N ILE A 139 -16.61 -4.20 -7.77
CA ILE A 139 -16.48 -4.02 -9.22
C ILE A 139 -16.65 -5.36 -9.91
N GLU A 140 -17.55 -5.42 -10.89
CA GLU A 140 -17.90 -6.65 -11.60
C GLU A 140 -17.07 -6.86 -12.87
N HIS A 141 -16.72 -5.78 -13.56
CA HIS A 141 -15.94 -5.83 -14.80
C HIS A 141 -15.08 -4.57 -14.99
N LEU A 142 -13.99 -4.71 -15.75
CA LEU A 142 -13.05 -3.59 -16.00
C LEU A 142 -13.69 -2.39 -16.70
N GLY A 143 -14.77 -2.60 -17.45
CA GLY A 143 -15.49 -1.53 -18.16
C GLY A 143 -16.17 -0.50 -17.25
N GLN A 144 -16.21 -0.77 -15.94
CA GLN A 144 -16.64 0.18 -14.91
C GLN A 144 -15.50 1.08 -14.42
N VAL A 145 -14.24 0.69 -14.67
CA VAL A 145 -13.04 1.36 -14.12
C VAL A 145 -12.44 2.31 -15.16
N ARG A 146 -12.45 3.60 -14.85
CA ARG A 146 -11.80 4.65 -15.66
C ARG A 146 -10.31 4.71 -15.41
N ALA A 147 -9.90 4.71 -14.15
CA ALA A 147 -8.50 4.66 -13.77
C ALA A 147 -8.33 3.82 -12.50
N GLY A 148 -7.31 2.97 -12.47
CA GLY A 148 -6.91 2.21 -11.30
C GLY A 148 -5.42 2.43 -11.05
N LEU A 149 -5.07 2.94 -9.87
CA LEU A 149 -3.70 3.15 -9.45
C LEU A 149 -3.36 2.19 -8.32
N LEU A 150 -2.16 1.61 -8.38
CA LEU A 150 -1.52 0.97 -7.25
C LEU A 150 -0.67 2.03 -6.55
N GLU A 151 -1.02 2.33 -5.32
CA GLU A 151 -0.32 3.27 -4.47
C GLU A 151 0.93 2.63 -3.85
N THR A 152 1.80 3.46 -3.29
CA THR A 152 3.09 3.04 -2.70
C THR A 152 2.93 2.21 -1.43
N ASP A 153 1.80 2.35 -0.74
CA ASP A 153 1.40 1.56 0.42
C ASP A 153 0.78 0.20 0.02
N GLY A 154 0.66 -0.09 -1.28
CA GLY A 154 0.06 -1.30 -1.82
C GLY A 154 -1.47 -1.24 -1.95
N ASN A 155 -2.11 -0.15 -1.53
CA ASN A 155 -3.54 0.03 -1.69
C ASN A 155 -3.91 0.41 -3.13
N PHE A 156 -5.19 0.22 -3.45
CA PHE A 156 -5.77 0.56 -4.74
C PHE A 156 -6.62 1.81 -4.68
N SER A 157 -6.28 2.77 -5.51
CA SER A 157 -7.12 3.94 -5.79
C SER A 157 -7.86 3.70 -7.10
N ILE A 158 -9.19 3.68 -7.04
CA ILE A 158 -10.04 3.36 -8.18
C ILE A 158 -10.98 4.52 -8.49
N LEU A 159 -11.03 4.87 -9.77
CA LEU A 159 -11.90 5.89 -10.32
C LEU A 159 -12.85 5.20 -11.31
N LEU A 160 -14.14 5.26 -11.04
CA LEU A 160 -15.16 4.61 -11.85
C LEU A 160 -15.67 5.55 -12.95
N PHE A 161 -16.17 4.96 -14.04
CA PHE A 161 -17.00 5.66 -15.01
C PHE A 161 -18.33 6.06 -14.39
N LYS A 162 -18.94 7.12 -14.94
CA LYS A 162 -20.33 7.43 -14.61
C LYS A 162 -21.26 6.34 -15.17
N PRO A 163 -22.45 6.11 -14.58
CA PRO A 163 -23.34 5.03 -15.00
C PRO A 163 -23.73 5.03 -16.50
N ASP A 164 -23.78 6.21 -17.11
CA ASP A 164 -24.07 6.46 -18.53
C ASP A 164 -22.85 6.26 -19.45
N GLU A 165 -21.64 6.22 -18.89
CA GLU A 165 -20.38 6.06 -19.61
C GLU A 165 -19.78 4.65 -19.45
N ILE A 166 -20.45 3.75 -18.70
CA ILE A 166 -19.98 2.37 -18.48
C ILE A 166 -19.86 1.65 -19.82
N ARG A 167 -18.70 1.03 -20.04
CA ARG A 167 -18.39 0.30 -21.25
C ARG A 167 -18.45 -1.20 -21.01
N TYR A 168 -18.50 -1.97 -22.09
CA TYR A 168 -18.19 -3.39 -21.99
C TYR A 168 -16.77 -3.58 -21.45
N GLY A 169 -16.56 -4.60 -20.62
CA GLY A 169 -15.24 -4.91 -20.10
C GLY A 169 -15.07 -6.34 -19.65
N LEU A 170 -13.84 -6.66 -19.25
CA LEU A 170 -13.46 -7.98 -18.79
C LEU A 170 -14.14 -8.31 -17.45
N PRO A 171 -14.90 -9.42 -17.33
CA PRO A 171 -15.45 -9.86 -16.06
C PRO A 171 -14.35 -10.17 -15.05
N LEU A 172 -14.59 -9.81 -13.78
CA LEU A 172 -13.63 -10.00 -12.68
C LEU A 172 -13.99 -11.18 -11.77
N PHE A 173 -15.25 -11.63 -11.79
CA PHE A 173 -15.71 -12.74 -10.96
C PHE A 173 -15.39 -14.10 -11.61
N PRO A 174 -14.87 -15.09 -10.85
CA PRO A 174 -14.40 -16.36 -11.41
C PRO A 174 -15.42 -17.14 -12.25
N LYS A 175 -16.72 -17.04 -11.93
CA LYS A 175 -17.78 -17.74 -12.69
C LYS A 175 -17.96 -17.15 -14.08
N GLN A 176 -17.84 -15.84 -14.23
CA GLN A 176 -17.98 -15.12 -15.50
C GLN A 176 -16.65 -14.99 -16.24
N TYR A 177 -15.53 -14.97 -15.52
CA TYR A 177 -14.17 -14.95 -16.06
C TYR A 177 -13.76 -16.34 -16.56
N GLN A 178 -14.42 -16.81 -17.61
CA GLN A 178 -14.15 -18.09 -18.26
C GLN A 178 -13.75 -17.88 -19.72
N GLN A 179 -12.81 -18.70 -20.17
CA GLN A 179 -12.39 -18.68 -21.56
C GLN A 179 -13.54 -19.16 -22.45
N THR A 180 -13.86 -18.36 -23.46
CA THR A 180 -14.86 -18.69 -24.46
C THR A 180 -14.41 -19.86 -25.33
N THR A 181 -15.31 -20.83 -25.51
CA THR A 181 -15.14 -21.95 -26.45
C THR A 181 -15.96 -21.79 -27.72
N GLN A 182 -17.03 -21.00 -27.70
CA GLN A 182 -17.91 -20.73 -28.84
C GLN A 182 -18.24 -19.25 -28.95
N VAL A 183 -18.18 -18.72 -30.17
CA VAL A 183 -18.43 -17.31 -30.45
C VAL A 183 -19.90 -17.12 -30.84
N GLU A 184 -20.58 -16.22 -30.12
CA GLU A 184 -21.94 -15.80 -30.42
C GLU A 184 -21.92 -14.55 -31.31
N PRO A 185 -22.77 -14.49 -32.36
CA PRO A 185 -22.89 -13.30 -33.18
C PRO A 185 -23.35 -12.08 -32.35
N LYS A 186 -22.78 -10.90 -32.65
CA LYS A 186 -23.13 -9.62 -32.00
C LYS A 186 -22.84 -9.55 -30.49
N THR A 187 -21.99 -10.43 -29.96
CA THR A 187 -21.54 -10.39 -28.57
C THR A 187 -20.14 -9.79 -28.47
N TYR A 188 -19.93 -8.88 -27.51
CA TYR A 188 -18.61 -8.34 -27.20
C TYR A 188 -17.79 -9.33 -26.36
N TYR A 189 -16.50 -9.44 -26.67
CA TYR A 189 -15.56 -10.27 -25.94
C TYR A 189 -14.40 -9.42 -25.45
N ALA A 190 -13.94 -9.70 -24.23
CA ALA A 190 -12.81 -9.03 -23.60
C ALA A 190 -11.60 -9.97 -23.56
N CYS A 191 -10.44 -9.45 -23.96
CA CYS A 191 -9.19 -10.18 -23.88
C CYS A 191 -8.81 -10.41 -22.41
N MET A 192 -8.62 -11.68 -22.03
CA MET A 192 -8.29 -12.07 -20.65
C MET A 192 -6.90 -11.57 -20.19
N HIS A 193 -6.03 -11.20 -21.14
CA HIS A 193 -4.71 -10.68 -20.80
C HIS A 193 -4.67 -9.16 -20.62
N CYS A 194 -5.34 -8.40 -21.49
CA CYS A 194 -5.18 -6.94 -21.52
C CYS A 194 -6.48 -6.15 -21.29
N GLY A 195 -7.63 -6.82 -21.24
CA GLY A 195 -8.94 -6.19 -21.07
C GLY A 195 -9.50 -5.51 -22.31
N TYR A 196 -8.79 -5.54 -23.45
CA TYR A 196 -9.29 -4.98 -24.71
C TYR A 196 -10.57 -5.68 -25.15
N VAL A 197 -11.58 -4.91 -25.56
CA VAL A 197 -12.91 -5.41 -25.94
C VAL A 197 -13.11 -5.30 -27.43
N ASP A 198 -13.58 -6.38 -28.06
CA ASP A 198 -13.85 -6.43 -29.49
C ASP A 198 -14.90 -7.48 -29.85
N TYR A 199 -15.36 -7.45 -31.10
CA TYR A 199 -16.00 -8.58 -31.74
C TYR A 199 -14.94 -9.55 -32.26
N ILE A 200 -15.07 -10.82 -31.89
CA ILE A 200 -14.23 -11.90 -32.41
C ILE A 200 -15.05 -12.79 -33.33
N PHE A 201 -14.40 -13.45 -34.29
CA PHE A 201 -15.00 -14.42 -35.19
C PHE A 201 -14.69 -15.85 -34.80
N LYS A 202 -13.61 -16.05 -34.03
CA LYS A 202 -13.16 -17.36 -33.55
C LYS A 202 -12.58 -17.26 -32.13
N PRO A 203 -12.72 -18.31 -31.29
CA PRO A 203 -12.28 -18.26 -29.89
C PRO A 203 -10.77 -18.01 -29.71
N ASP A 204 -9.96 -18.43 -30.68
CA ASP A 204 -8.50 -18.35 -30.70
C ASP A 204 -7.97 -17.11 -31.45
N GLN A 205 -8.84 -16.15 -31.79
CA GLN A 205 -8.44 -14.92 -32.48
C GLN A 205 -7.37 -14.17 -31.68
N LYS A 206 -6.32 -13.67 -32.33
CA LYS A 206 -5.31 -12.87 -31.64
C LYS A 206 -5.87 -11.49 -31.31
N CYS A 207 -5.65 -11.05 -30.08
CA CYS A 207 -5.97 -9.69 -29.65
C CYS A 207 -5.12 -8.68 -30.41
N SER A 208 -5.75 -7.66 -31.00
CA SER A 208 -5.08 -6.57 -31.71
C SER A 208 -4.10 -5.79 -30.83
N ARG A 209 -4.36 -5.72 -29.52
CA ARG A 209 -3.54 -4.99 -28.53
C ARG A 209 -2.36 -5.79 -28.00
N CYS A 210 -2.56 -7.04 -27.59
CA CYS A 210 -1.55 -7.81 -26.84
C CYS A 210 -1.19 -9.17 -27.46
N GLN A 211 -1.78 -9.53 -28.60
CA GLN A 211 -1.54 -10.79 -29.32
C GLN A 211 -1.92 -12.08 -28.56
N SER A 212 -2.55 -11.97 -27.38
CA SER A 212 -3.11 -13.13 -26.66
C SER A 212 -4.34 -13.68 -27.37
N CYS A 213 -4.56 -15.00 -27.26
CA CYS A 213 -5.69 -15.70 -27.88
C CYS A 213 -6.79 -16.09 -26.87
N ARG A 214 -6.74 -15.57 -25.64
CA ARG A 214 -7.72 -15.90 -24.58
C ARG A 214 -8.74 -14.79 -24.44
N TRP A 215 -10.00 -15.13 -24.63
CA TRP A 215 -11.14 -14.22 -24.57
C TRP A 215 -12.19 -14.71 -23.58
N ALA A 216 -12.82 -13.78 -22.89
CA ALA A 216 -14.00 -14.01 -22.07
C ALA A 216 -15.16 -13.15 -22.60
N LYS A 217 -16.40 -13.58 -22.38
CA LYS A 217 -17.59 -12.79 -22.72
C LYS A 217 -17.58 -11.48 -21.91
N ALA A 218 -17.66 -10.34 -22.60
CA ALA A 218 -17.61 -9.05 -21.93
C ALA A 218 -18.93 -8.74 -21.21
N LEU A 219 -18.85 -8.04 -20.09
CA LEU A 219 -20.01 -7.57 -19.33
C LEU A 219 -20.15 -6.05 -19.43
N ASN A 220 -21.37 -5.54 -19.30
CA ASN A 220 -21.71 -4.12 -19.21
C ASN A 220 -22.69 -3.83 -18.06
N SER A 221 -22.67 -4.65 -17.01
CA SER A 221 -23.56 -4.46 -15.85
C SER A 221 -23.27 -3.12 -15.17
N GLN A 222 -24.34 -2.43 -14.77
CA GLN A 222 -24.18 -1.24 -13.93
C GLN A 222 -23.89 -1.69 -12.49
N MET A 223 -23.11 -0.88 -11.76
CA MET A 223 -22.86 -1.13 -10.36
C MET A 223 -24.17 -1.00 -9.57
N LEU A 224 -24.63 -2.10 -8.98
CA LEU A 224 -25.77 -2.11 -8.06
C LEU A 224 -25.25 -1.65 -6.69
N ARG A 225 -25.56 -0.41 -6.33
CA ARG A 225 -25.14 0.18 -5.04
C ARG A 225 -26.21 -0.02 -3.98
#